data_AF-A0A2S8WHU4-F1
#
_entry.id   AF-A0A2S8WHU4-F1
#
_cell.length_a   1.000
_cell.length_b   1.000
_cell.length_c   1.000
_cell.angle_alpha   90.00
_cell.angle_beta   90.00
_cell.angle_gamma   90.00
#
_symmetry.space_group_name_H-M   'P 1'
#
loop_
_entity.id
_entity.type
_entity.pdbx_description
1 polymer ?
#
loop_
_entity_poly.entity_id
_entity_poly.type
_entity_poly.pdbx_seq_one_letter_code
_entity_poly.pdbx_strand_id
1 'polypeptide(L)'
;MTKPLYRFSIFLASLYLLALILIVFWPTPVDQPVSGSLHQVISWLHRHGMPKFIGYNKIEFAANIALFVPLGCIAIVWVKKTGLSILIGFSASLLFELGQATLLPKRYASGLDILANTLGTAIGVAAYILERKHNSRQAKSSLAKTFTHDQLTSLHGRLPMESFEASTSSGSRILTDSRLSPPIRRFPSWLAPTLHLLNNKPNQLISRLRSKKTITAGVVLVVSMTVLAIVLVTAGGSTPTLATQESPATGIPTIQPSPLPTPSSSPTSKPKPTPRSSHTPAPASVLPPKKPIAAFIGDDFAIGVGASGRESGWAEILARKRGWDPRNLAHKNTGYASFLTGSPALAACDRQRCPRYAELVERLKSIQPSIVVVSGGQRDIWQGTPSTAAEIDNFYRSLSSALPRARIIAVSPTWGIDPPPETLHTITQQVKKSATKVGAKFVDIGQPLRDRTDLVVDSGQYPNDAGHRSIAKSISAKLDASKSY
;
A
#
# COMPACT_ATOMS: atom_id res chain seq x y z
N MET A 1 -19.44 -5.39 -37.65
CA MET A 1 -19.59 -4.07 -37.00
C MET A 1 -19.75 -3.03 -38.09
N THR A 2 -20.71 -2.12 -37.95
CA THR A 2 -20.80 -0.93 -38.81
C THR A 2 -19.61 0.01 -38.52
N LYS A 3 -19.21 0.83 -39.51
CA LYS A 3 -18.11 1.80 -39.36
C LYS A 3 -18.23 2.71 -38.10
N PRO A 4 -19.42 3.24 -37.71
CA PRO A 4 -19.55 4.03 -36.47
C PRO A 4 -19.27 3.22 -35.20
N LEU A 5 -19.78 1.98 -35.07
CA LEU A 5 -19.55 1.17 -33.87
C LEU A 5 -18.06 0.87 -33.63
N TYR A 6 -17.29 0.62 -34.70
CA TYR A 6 -15.85 0.41 -34.60
C TYR A 6 -15.09 1.66 -34.11
N ARG A 7 -15.48 2.85 -34.61
CA ARG A 7 -14.89 4.13 -34.16
C ARG A 7 -15.22 4.41 -32.70
N PHE A 8 -16.46 4.15 -32.29
CA PHE A 8 -16.90 4.32 -30.90
C PHE A 8 -16.16 3.39 -29.92
N SER A 9 -15.97 2.11 -30.27
CA SER A 9 -15.17 1.19 -29.45
C SER A 9 -13.71 1.61 -29.32
N ILE A 10 -13.08 2.16 -30.37
CA ILE A 10 -11.72 2.70 -30.29
C ILE A 10 -11.69 3.92 -29.37
N PHE A 11 -12.64 4.86 -29.50
CA PHE A 11 -12.73 6.04 -28.65
C PHE A 11 -12.83 5.66 -27.16
N LEU A 12 -13.72 4.74 -26.80
CA LEU A 12 -13.84 4.25 -25.42
C LEU A 12 -12.57 3.55 -24.92
N ALA A 13 -11.92 2.73 -25.76
CA ALA A 13 -10.66 2.08 -25.39
C ALA A 13 -9.54 3.11 -25.17
N SER A 14 -9.45 4.15 -26.01
CA SER A 14 -8.48 5.25 -25.86
C SER A 14 -8.76 6.07 -24.59
N LEU A 15 -10.01 6.38 -24.29
CA LEU A 15 -10.41 7.10 -23.08
C LEU A 15 -10.07 6.30 -21.81
N TYR A 16 -10.34 4.98 -21.81
CA TYR A 16 -9.94 4.08 -20.73
C TYR A 16 -8.41 4.04 -20.54
N LEU A 17 -7.64 3.89 -21.63
CA LEU A 17 -6.17 3.86 -21.54
C LEU A 17 -5.58 5.19 -21.03
N LEU A 18 -6.17 6.32 -21.43
CA LEU A 18 -5.79 7.63 -20.89
C LEU A 18 -6.10 7.73 -19.40
N ALA A 19 -7.31 7.34 -18.97
CA ALA A 19 -7.70 7.32 -17.57
C ALA A 19 -6.80 6.39 -16.73
N LEU A 20 -6.43 5.21 -17.26
CA LEU A 20 -5.50 4.29 -16.64
C LEU A 20 -4.13 4.94 -16.40
N ILE A 21 -3.57 5.61 -17.41
CA ILE A 21 -2.28 6.34 -17.28
C ILE A 21 -2.38 7.45 -16.23
N LEU A 22 -3.46 8.24 -16.23
CA LEU A 22 -3.68 9.33 -15.26
C LEU A 22 -3.82 8.81 -13.82
N ILE A 23 -4.50 7.69 -13.61
CA ILE A 23 -4.65 7.01 -12.31
C ILE A 23 -3.31 6.46 -11.81
N VAL A 24 -2.55 5.82 -12.72
CA VAL A 24 -1.24 5.22 -12.42
C VAL A 24 -0.20 6.28 -12.06
N PHE A 25 -0.10 7.37 -12.83
CA PHE A 25 0.86 8.45 -12.60
C PHE A 25 0.32 9.56 -11.68
N TRP A 26 -0.77 9.31 -10.95
CA TRP A 26 -1.27 10.27 -9.97
C TRP A 26 -0.21 10.51 -8.87
N PRO A 27 0.12 11.78 -8.51
CA PRO A 27 1.29 12.08 -7.68
C PRO A 27 1.29 11.45 -6.28
N THR A 28 0.10 11.22 -5.73
CA THR A 28 -0.13 10.42 -4.52
C THR A 28 -0.78 9.09 -4.90
N PRO A 29 -0.80 8.09 -4.01
CA PRO A 29 -1.81 7.05 -4.08
C PRO A 29 -3.21 7.67 -4.23
N VAL A 30 -4.06 7.10 -5.09
CA VAL A 30 -5.37 7.66 -5.49
C VAL A 30 -6.33 7.70 -4.30
N ASP A 31 -6.15 6.78 -3.36
CA ASP A 31 -6.86 6.74 -2.09
C ASP A 31 -6.46 7.87 -1.13
N GLN A 32 -5.24 8.44 -1.16
CA GLN A 32 -4.74 9.21 -0.01
C GLN A 32 -5.70 10.32 0.49
N PRO A 33 -6.33 11.12 -0.40
CA PRO A 33 -7.34 12.12 0.00
C PRO A 33 -8.64 11.55 0.59
N VAL A 34 -8.96 10.28 0.31
CA VAL A 34 -10.21 9.57 0.65
C VAL A 34 -9.97 8.41 1.63
N SER A 35 -8.72 8.12 1.96
CA SER A 35 -8.25 6.96 2.71
C SER A 35 -8.96 6.80 4.06
N GLY A 36 -9.15 7.91 4.79
CA GLY A 36 -9.94 7.97 6.02
C GLY A 36 -11.41 7.61 5.82
N SER A 37 -12.07 8.15 4.79
CA SER A 37 -13.47 7.85 4.46
C SER A 37 -13.65 6.40 4.04
N LEU A 38 -12.72 5.84 3.26
CA LEU A 38 -12.80 4.43 2.86
C LEU A 38 -12.57 3.49 4.06
N HIS A 39 -11.63 3.80 4.96
CA HIS A 39 -11.47 3.04 6.22
C HIS A 39 -12.70 3.12 7.12
N GLN A 40 -13.40 4.26 7.17
CA GLN A 40 -14.67 4.39 7.89
C GLN A 40 -15.78 3.53 7.28
N VAL A 41 -15.91 3.51 5.94
CA VAL A 41 -16.88 2.65 5.23
C VAL A 41 -16.53 1.16 5.38
N ILE A 42 -15.26 0.77 5.27
CA ILE A 42 -14.79 -0.60 5.51
C ILE A 42 -15.08 -1.02 6.96
N SER A 43 -14.83 -0.15 7.93
CA SER A 43 -15.14 -0.41 9.35
C SER A 43 -16.64 -0.45 9.63
N TRP A 44 -17.46 0.30 8.89
CA TRP A 44 -18.92 0.19 8.92
C TRP A 44 -19.38 -1.15 8.34
N LEU A 45 -18.83 -1.57 7.18
CA LEU A 45 -19.11 -2.87 6.56
C LEU A 45 -18.71 -4.04 7.46
N HIS A 46 -17.54 -3.98 8.14
CA HIS A 46 -17.14 -5.00 9.13
C HIS A 46 -18.10 -5.11 10.32
N ARG A 47 -18.72 -4.01 10.72
CA ARG A 47 -19.76 -4.00 11.77
C ARG A 47 -21.11 -4.55 11.28
N HIS A 48 -21.35 -4.53 9.97
CA HIS A 48 -22.57 -5.05 9.32
C HIS A 48 -22.35 -6.42 8.63
N GLY A 49 -21.34 -7.19 9.08
CA GLY A 49 -21.16 -8.59 8.68
C GLY A 49 -20.08 -8.87 7.63
N MET A 50 -19.40 -7.87 7.07
CA MET A 50 -18.24 -8.11 6.21
C MET A 50 -17.10 -8.76 7.03
N PRO A 51 -16.53 -9.90 6.62
CA PRO A 51 -15.46 -10.55 7.38
C PRO A 51 -14.25 -9.64 7.60
N LYS A 52 -13.77 -9.56 8.85
CA LYS A 52 -12.62 -8.73 9.25
C LYS A 52 -11.31 -9.03 8.49
N PHE A 53 -11.21 -10.17 7.82
CA PHE A 53 -10.08 -10.49 6.95
C PHE A 53 -10.08 -9.70 5.63
N ILE A 54 -11.19 -9.04 5.24
CA ILE A 54 -11.28 -8.16 4.07
C ILE A 54 -10.88 -6.75 4.52
N GLY A 55 -9.57 -6.55 4.70
CA GLY A 55 -8.98 -5.25 5.02
C GLY A 55 -8.73 -4.40 3.78
N TYR A 56 -8.35 -3.15 4.01
CA TYR A 56 -8.02 -2.15 2.98
C TYR A 56 -7.13 -2.72 1.86
N ASN A 57 -5.99 -3.35 2.19
CA ASN A 57 -5.03 -3.90 1.23
C ASN A 57 -5.65 -4.95 0.28
N LYS A 58 -6.71 -5.66 0.70
CA LYS A 58 -7.41 -6.63 -0.19
C LYS A 58 -8.39 -5.94 -1.14
N ILE A 59 -8.96 -4.81 -0.73
CA ILE A 59 -9.82 -3.98 -1.57
C ILE A 59 -8.97 -3.24 -2.61
N GLU A 60 -7.82 -2.72 -2.22
CA GLU A 60 -6.80 -2.15 -3.12
C GLU A 60 -6.32 -3.18 -4.15
N PHE A 61 -5.88 -4.37 -3.69
CA PHE A 61 -5.49 -5.47 -4.57
C PHE A 61 -6.62 -5.91 -5.53
N ALA A 62 -7.87 -5.96 -5.05
CA ALA A 62 -9.03 -6.28 -5.89
C ALA A 62 -9.39 -5.15 -6.87
N ALA A 63 -9.20 -3.89 -6.49
CA ALA A 63 -9.40 -2.73 -7.36
C ALA A 63 -8.36 -2.71 -8.49
N ASN A 64 -7.10 -3.02 -8.20
CA ASN A 64 -6.02 -3.13 -9.18
C ASN A 64 -6.27 -4.30 -10.17
N ILE A 65 -6.74 -5.45 -9.67
CA ILE A 65 -7.27 -6.53 -10.54
C ILE A 65 -8.39 -6.01 -11.45
N ALA A 66 -9.44 -5.39 -10.88
CA ALA A 66 -10.60 -4.94 -11.64
C ALA A 66 -10.24 -3.88 -12.69
N LEU A 67 -9.34 -2.96 -12.36
CA LEU A 67 -8.84 -1.89 -13.24
C LEU A 67 -8.13 -2.45 -14.48
N PHE A 68 -7.49 -3.61 -14.39
CA PHE A 68 -6.78 -4.27 -15.50
C PHE A 68 -7.60 -5.29 -16.29
N VAL A 69 -8.81 -5.65 -15.85
CA VAL A 69 -9.72 -6.52 -16.63
C VAL A 69 -10.03 -5.95 -18.03
N PRO A 70 -10.37 -4.65 -18.21
CA PRO A 70 -10.59 -4.10 -19.55
C PRO A 70 -9.34 -4.10 -20.42
N LEU A 71 -8.14 -3.88 -19.85
CA LEU A 71 -6.87 -4.01 -20.59
C LEU A 71 -6.69 -5.43 -21.13
N GLY A 72 -7.01 -6.46 -20.34
CA GLY A 72 -7.00 -7.86 -20.78
C GLY A 72 -7.93 -8.11 -21.97
N CYS A 73 -9.17 -7.62 -21.92
CA CYS A 73 -10.14 -7.69 -23.01
C CYS A 73 -9.64 -6.99 -24.29
N ILE A 74 -9.05 -5.80 -24.15
CA ILE A 74 -8.46 -5.06 -25.28
C ILE A 74 -7.27 -5.84 -25.86
N ALA A 75 -6.33 -6.28 -25.03
CA ALA A 75 -5.12 -6.99 -25.48
C ALA A 75 -5.46 -8.25 -26.30
N ILE A 76 -6.42 -9.07 -25.87
CA ILE A 76 -6.79 -10.29 -26.61
C ILE A 76 -7.52 -10.02 -27.92
N VAL A 77 -8.34 -8.96 -28.01
CA VAL A 77 -9.00 -8.56 -29.27
C VAL A 77 -7.97 -8.20 -30.35
N TRP A 78 -6.93 -7.46 -29.95
CA TRP A 78 -5.91 -6.95 -30.87
C TRP A 78 -4.86 -8.02 -31.21
N VAL A 79 -4.29 -8.66 -30.19
CA VAL A 79 -3.13 -9.58 -30.31
C VAL A 79 -3.55 -11.02 -30.61
N LYS A 80 -4.73 -11.44 -30.12
CA LYS A 80 -5.34 -12.78 -30.35
C LYS A 80 -4.52 -13.98 -29.86
N LYS A 81 -3.46 -13.74 -29.09
CA LYS A 81 -2.63 -14.77 -28.43
C LYS A 81 -2.71 -14.57 -26.92
N THR A 82 -3.25 -15.55 -26.20
CA THR A 82 -3.47 -15.50 -24.74
C THR A 82 -2.21 -15.13 -23.96
N GLY A 83 -1.12 -15.87 -24.13
CA GLY A 83 0.13 -15.61 -23.41
C GLY A 83 0.74 -14.24 -23.68
N LEU A 84 0.71 -13.77 -24.93
CA LEU A 84 1.23 -12.43 -25.28
C LEU A 84 0.32 -11.31 -24.76
N SER A 85 -0.99 -11.54 -24.64
CA SER A 85 -1.93 -10.57 -24.05
C SER A 85 -1.69 -10.41 -22.54
N ILE A 86 -1.40 -11.51 -21.83
CA ILE A 86 -1.02 -11.49 -20.41
C ILE A 86 0.36 -10.84 -20.22
N LEU A 87 1.33 -11.17 -21.08
CA LEU A 87 2.67 -10.57 -21.05
C LEU A 87 2.62 -9.04 -21.24
N ILE A 88 1.72 -8.52 -22.09
CA ILE A 88 1.52 -7.08 -22.24
C ILE A 88 1.03 -6.44 -20.93
N GLY A 89 0.09 -7.07 -20.21
CA GLY A 89 -0.36 -6.57 -18.90
C GLY A 89 0.75 -6.58 -17.85
N PHE A 90 1.53 -7.66 -17.78
CA PHE A 90 2.71 -7.77 -16.92
C PHE A 90 3.75 -6.68 -17.24
N SER A 91 4.12 -6.52 -18.52
CA SER A 91 5.10 -5.52 -18.96
C SER A 91 4.61 -4.09 -18.72
N ALA A 92 3.33 -3.80 -18.94
CA ALA A 92 2.74 -2.51 -18.62
C ALA A 92 2.81 -2.23 -17.11
N SER A 93 2.45 -3.21 -16.27
CA SER A 93 2.54 -3.04 -14.82
C SER A 93 3.98 -2.86 -14.33
N LEU A 94 4.94 -3.61 -14.87
CA LEU A 94 6.36 -3.45 -14.54
C LEU A 94 6.87 -2.05 -14.93
N LEU A 95 6.49 -1.54 -16.09
CA LEU A 95 6.82 -0.17 -16.52
C LEU A 95 6.18 0.90 -15.63
N PHE A 96 4.97 0.66 -15.14
CA PHE A 96 4.28 1.55 -14.21
C PHE A 96 4.96 1.60 -12.84
N GLU A 97 5.32 0.46 -12.25
CA GLU A 97 6.09 0.41 -10.99
C GLU A 97 7.45 1.12 -11.12
N LEU A 98 8.19 0.84 -12.21
CA LEU A 98 9.49 1.48 -12.47
C LEU A 98 9.35 2.99 -12.69
N GLY A 99 8.32 3.43 -13.43
CA GLY A 99 8.01 4.84 -13.63
C GLY A 99 7.62 5.56 -12.35
N GLN A 100 6.81 4.93 -11.49
CA GLN A 100 6.45 5.49 -10.18
C GLN A 100 7.66 5.58 -9.25
N ALA A 101 8.49 4.52 -9.17
CA ALA A 101 9.67 4.50 -8.32
C ALA A 101 10.75 5.53 -8.71
N THR A 102 10.80 5.92 -9.99
CA THR A 102 11.79 6.88 -10.51
C THR A 102 11.26 8.31 -10.59
N LEU A 103 9.95 8.50 -10.83
CA LEU A 103 9.36 9.83 -11.10
C LEU A 103 8.48 10.36 -9.96
N LEU A 104 8.04 9.51 -9.02
CA LEU A 104 7.13 9.89 -7.93
C LEU A 104 7.74 9.54 -6.56
N PRO A 105 8.48 10.47 -5.92
CA PRO A 105 9.15 10.24 -4.63
C PRO A 105 8.27 9.80 -3.44
N LYS A 106 6.93 9.84 -3.62
CA LYS A 106 5.93 9.46 -2.62
C LYS A 106 5.30 8.08 -2.87
N ARG A 107 5.69 7.36 -3.91
CA ARG A 107 5.26 5.98 -4.19
C ARG A 107 6.41 4.99 -4.01
N TYR A 108 6.11 3.80 -3.49
CA TYR A 108 7.05 2.69 -3.35
C TYR A 108 6.66 1.59 -4.32
N ALA A 109 7.64 0.99 -5.00
CA ALA A 109 7.38 -0.14 -5.90
C ALA A 109 6.89 -1.38 -5.11
N SER A 110 5.89 -2.07 -5.66
CA SER A 110 5.18 -3.17 -5.01
C SER A 110 4.99 -4.36 -5.95
N GLY A 111 5.61 -5.48 -5.60
CA GLY A 111 5.44 -6.74 -6.34
C GLY A 111 4.00 -7.28 -6.29
N LEU A 112 3.19 -6.86 -5.31
CA LEU A 112 1.77 -7.23 -5.22
C LEU A 112 0.93 -6.54 -6.29
N ASP A 113 1.30 -5.34 -6.72
CA ASP A 113 0.55 -4.58 -7.73
C ASP A 113 0.87 -5.07 -9.14
N ILE A 114 2.13 -5.47 -9.39
CA ILE A 114 2.50 -6.27 -10.59
C ILE A 114 1.63 -7.53 -10.68
N LEU A 115 1.48 -8.25 -9.56
CA LEU A 115 0.68 -9.47 -9.48
C LEU A 115 -0.82 -9.19 -9.72
N ALA A 116 -1.39 -8.18 -9.05
CA ALA A 116 -2.79 -7.77 -9.17
C ALA A 116 -3.15 -7.42 -10.61
N ASN A 117 -2.36 -6.54 -11.23
CA ASN A 117 -2.58 -6.03 -12.59
C ASN A 117 -2.42 -7.13 -13.65
N THR A 118 -1.45 -8.04 -13.45
CA THR A 118 -1.27 -9.22 -14.31
C THR A 118 -2.45 -10.20 -14.19
N LEU A 119 -2.95 -10.42 -12.97
CA LEU A 119 -4.13 -11.27 -12.73
C LEU A 119 -5.41 -10.66 -13.30
N GLY A 120 -5.62 -9.34 -13.16
CA GLY A 120 -6.69 -8.60 -13.81
C GLY A 120 -6.67 -8.76 -15.33
N THR A 121 -5.49 -8.59 -15.93
CA THR A 121 -5.28 -8.83 -17.37
C THR A 121 -5.67 -10.26 -17.75
N ALA A 122 -5.22 -11.27 -17.00
CA ALA A 122 -5.55 -12.67 -17.27
C ALA A 122 -7.06 -12.96 -17.15
N ILE A 123 -7.74 -12.38 -16.16
CA ILE A 123 -9.19 -12.48 -15.98
C ILE A 123 -9.94 -11.85 -17.17
N GLY A 124 -9.53 -10.67 -17.64
CA GLY A 124 -10.12 -10.05 -18.83
C GLY A 124 -9.95 -10.89 -20.10
N VAL A 125 -8.75 -11.43 -20.32
CA VAL A 125 -8.49 -12.37 -21.42
C VAL A 125 -9.39 -13.61 -21.34
N ALA A 126 -9.56 -14.18 -20.15
CA ALA A 126 -10.43 -15.34 -19.93
C ALA A 126 -11.91 -15.02 -20.16
N ALA A 127 -12.41 -13.91 -19.60
CA ALA A 127 -13.78 -13.45 -19.74
C ALA A 127 -14.18 -13.28 -21.22
N TYR A 128 -13.35 -12.57 -22.00
CA TYR A 128 -13.57 -12.39 -23.43
C TYR A 128 -13.62 -13.72 -24.21
N ILE A 129 -12.73 -14.67 -23.87
CA ILE A 129 -12.72 -16.00 -24.52
C ILE A 129 -13.98 -16.80 -24.16
N LEU A 130 -14.44 -16.73 -22.91
CA LEU A 130 -15.66 -17.42 -22.44
C LEU A 130 -16.92 -16.83 -23.09
N GLU A 131 -17.06 -15.51 -23.10
CA GLU A 131 -18.17 -14.81 -23.78
C GLU A 131 -18.23 -15.18 -25.26
N ARG A 132 -17.09 -15.11 -25.96
CA ARG A 132 -17.02 -15.47 -27.39
C ARG A 132 -17.37 -16.94 -27.64
N LYS A 133 -16.97 -17.86 -26.75
CA LYS A 133 -17.38 -19.28 -26.81
C LYS A 133 -18.89 -19.44 -26.56
N HIS A 134 -19.45 -18.71 -25.60
CA HIS A 134 -20.88 -18.74 -25.28
C HIS A 134 -21.73 -18.25 -26.46
N ASN A 135 -21.42 -17.08 -27.01
CA ASN A 135 -22.13 -16.50 -28.16
C ASN A 135 -22.02 -17.40 -29.40
N SER A 136 -20.87 -18.05 -29.61
CA SER A 136 -20.69 -19.04 -30.69
C SER A 136 -21.52 -20.31 -30.49
N ARG A 137 -21.82 -20.72 -29.25
CA ARG A 137 -22.72 -21.85 -28.94
C ARG A 137 -24.18 -21.46 -29.10
N GLN A 138 -24.60 -20.28 -28.61
CA GLN A 138 -25.96 -19.78 -28.80
C GLN A 138 -26.31 -19.64 -30.28
N ALA A 139 -25.45 -19.00 -31.07
CA ALA A 139 -25.68 -18.83 -32.52
C ALA A 139 -25.90 -20.17 -33.24
N LYS A 140 -25.11 -21.20 -32.91
CA LYS A 140 -25.30 -22.57 -33.43
C LYS A 140 -26.61 -23.21 -32.97
N SER A 141 -27.03 -22.99 -31.72
CA SER A 141 -28.30 -23.51 -31.19
C SER A 141 -29.51 -22.84 -31.85
N SER A 142 -29.48 -21.52 -32.04
CA SER A 142 -30.55 -20.79 -32.73
C SER A 142 -30.66 -21.21 -34.19
N LEU A 143 -29.53 -21.29 -34.91
CA LEU A 143 -29.49 -21.84 -36.29
C LEU A 143 -30.07 -23.25 -36.36
N ALA A 144 -29.70 -24.14 -35.43
CA ALA A 144 -30.25 -25.50 -35.38
C ALA A 144 -31.77 -25.52 -35.14
N LYS A 145 -32.29 -24.67 -34.23
CA LYS A 145 -33.73 -24.54 -33.96
C LYS A 145 -34.51 -23.98 -35.16
N THR A 146 -34.01 -22.94 -35.82
CA THR A 146 -34.63 -22.41 -37.05
C THR A 146 -34.69 -23.47 -38.15
N PHE A 147 -33.59 -24.20 -38.38
CA PHE A 147 -33.57 -25.31 -39.34
C PHE A 147 -34.56 -26.43 -38.97
N THR A 148 -34.78 -26.75 -37.68
CA THR A 148 -35.77 -27.76 -37.30
C THR A 148 -37.20 -27.26 -37.49
N HIS A 149 -37.47 -25.98 -37.23
CA HIS A 149 -38.80 -25.39 -37.36
C HIS A 149 -39.24 -25.28 -38.83
N ASP A 150 -38.35 -24.86 -39.74
CA ASP A 150 -38.65 -24.81 -41.18
C ASP A 150 -38.85 -26.23 -41.76
N GLN A 151 -38.04 -27.22 -41.34
CA GLN A 151 -38.22 -28.61 -41.75
C GLN A 151 -39.59 -29.16 -41.30
N LEU A 152 -39.96 -28.99 -40.03
CA LEU A 152 -41.25 -29.46 -39.49
C LEU A 152 -42.46 -28.77 -40.16
N THR A 153 -42.38 -27.46 -40.39
CA THR A 153 -43.43 -26.69 -41.08
C THR A 153 -43.58 -27.14 -42.53
N SER A 154 -42.47 -27.43 -43.23
CA SER A 154 -42.50 -27.97 -44.60
C SER A 154 -43.07 -29.39 -44.71
N LEU A 155 -42.98 -30.19 -43.63
CA LEU A 155 -43.57 -31.53 -43.55
C LEU A 155 -45.09 -31.50 -43.32
N HIS A 156 -45.57 -30.62 -42.43
CA HIS A 156 -47.01 -30.45 -42.17
C HIS A 156 -47.76 -29.86 -43.38
N GLY A 157 -47.10 -29.06 -44.22
CA GLY A 157 -47.70 -28.53 -45.45
C GLY A 157 -47.82 -29.52 -46.63
N ARG A 158 -47.56 -30.82 -46.43
CA ARG A 158 -47.50 -31.82 -47.53
C ARG A 158 -48.22 -33.15 -47.29
N LEU A 159 -49.04 -33.27 -46.25
CA LEU A 159 -49.90 -34.43 -46.03
C LEU A 159 -51.37 -34.02 -46.24
N PRO A 160 -52.08 -34.56 -47.25
CA PRO A 160 -53.52 -34.37 -47.35
C PRO A 160 -54.23 -35.12 -46.22
N MET A 161 -55.31 -34.52 -45.71
CA MET A 161 -56.24 -35.18 -44.80
C MET A 161 -57.05 -36.22 -45.59
N GLU A 162 -56.71 -37.50 -45.46
CA GLU A 162 -57.64 -38.60 -45.72
C GLU A 162 -57.91 -39.37 -44.44
N SER A 163 -59.20 -39.61 -44.22
CA SER A 163 -59.75 -40.34 -43.07
C SER A 163 -59.38 -41.82 -43.10
N PHE A 164 -58.99 -42.37 -41.95
CA PHE A 164 -59.05 -43.81 -41.74
C PHE A 164 -59.57 -44.15 -40.34
N GLU A 165 -60.70 -44.84 -40.29
CA GLU A 165 -61.21 -45.49 -39.09
C GLU A 165 -60.48 -46.83 -38.87
N ALA A 166 -60.11 -47.11 -37.62
CA ALA A 166 -60.02 -48.45 -37.02
C ALA A 166 -59.84 -48.22 -35.51
N SER A 167 -60.80 -48.53 -34.65
CA SER A 167 -61.24 -49.88 -34.25
C SER A 167 -60.19 -50.64 -33.44
N THR A 168 -60.67 -51.33 -32.40
CA THR A 168 -59.90 -51.81 -31.25
C THR A 168 -59.34 -53.22 -31.45
N SER A 169 -58.15 -53.52 -30.88
CA SER A 169 -57.98 -54.61 -29.90
C SER A 169 -56.50 -54.94 -29.56
N SER A 170 -56.33 -55.37 -28.30
CA SER A 170 -55.43 -56.40 -27.75
C SER A 170 -54.23 -56.92 -28.58
N GLY A 171 -53.06 -57.06 -27.93
CA GLY A 171 -52.00 -57.96 -28.42
C GLY A 171 -50.61 -57.76 -27.81
N SER A 172 -50.23 -58.62 -26.85
CA SER A 172 -48.86 -58.66 -26.29
C SER A 172 -47.89 -59.47 -27.17
N ARG A 173 -46.62 -59.03 -27.27
CA ARG A 173 -45.35 -59.81 -27.13
C ARG A 173 -44.21 -59.37 -28.05
N ILE A 174 -43.08 -59.05 -27.39
CA ILE A 174 -41.71 -59.53 -27.64
C ILE A 174 -41.52 -60.42 -28.89
N LEU A 175 -40.58 -60.06 -29.78
CA LEU A 175 -39.48 -60.94 -30.22
C LEU A 175 -38.36 -60.19 -30.96
N THR A 176 -37.27 -60.91 -31.22
CA THR A 176 -35.90 -60.43 -31.49
C THR A 176 -35.47 -60.51 -32.96
N ASP A 177 -34.30 -59.91 -33.20
CA ASP A 177 -33.28 -60.31 -34.20
C ASP A 177 -33.33 -59.62 -35.58
N SER A 178 -32.36 -59.96 -36.43
CA SER A 178 -31.51 -58.96 -37.10
C SER A 178 -31.37 -59.14 -38.61
N ARG A 179 -30.61 -58.20 -39.20
CA ARG A 179 -30.16 -58.12 -40.61
C ARG A 179 -31.24 -57.84 -41.67
N LEU A 180 -31.16 -56.63 -42.23
CA LEU A 180 -31.20 -56.41 -43.69
C LEU A 180 -30.83 -54.96 -44.01
N SER A 181 -29.65 -54.73 -44.60
CA SER A 181 -29.37 -53.50 -45.35
C SER A 181 -29.99 -53.62 -46.74
N PRO A 182 -30.72 -52.59 -47.22
CA PRO A 182 -30.34 -51.95 -48.49
C PRO A 182 -30.73 -50.45 -48.50
N PRO A 183 -30.64 -49.75 -49.65
CA PRO A 183 -29.39 -49.37 -50.29
C PRO A 183 -29.22 -47.84 -50.34
N ILE A 184 -28.02 -47.37 -50.66
CA ILE A 184 -27.73 -45.94 -50.90
C ILE A 184 -28.52 -45.46 -52.14
N ARG A 185 -29.66 -44.79 -51.94
CA ARG A 185 -30.30 -44.02 -53.01
C ARG A 185 -29.54 -42.70 -53.21
N ARG A 186 -28.99 -42.53 -54.41
CA ARG A 186 -28.37 -41.26 -54.86
C ARG A 186 -29.40 -40.12 -54.73
N PHE A 187 -29.01 -39.02 -54.09
CA PHE A 187 -29.78 -37.78 -54.15
C PHE A 187 -29.81 -37.24 -55.60
N PRO A 188 -30.92 -36.63 -56.05
CA PRO A 188 -30.99 -36.00 -57.37
C PRO A 188 -29.99 -34.84 -57.50
N SER A 189 -29.35 -34.73 -58.67
CA SER A 189 -28.32 -33.71 -58.97
C SER A 189 -28.83 -32.26 -59.03
N TRP A 190 -30.15 -32.02 -58.93
CA TRP A 190 -30.75 -30.68 -59.01
C TRP A 190 -30.78 -29.90 -57.68
N LEU A 191 -30.32 -30.49 -56.57
CA LEU A 191 -30.13 -29.78 -55.29
C LEU A 191 -28.71 -29.21 -55.08
N ALA A 192 -27.81 -29.38 -56.05
CA ALA A 192 -26.43 -28.88 -55.99
C ALA A 192 -26.27 -27.32 -56.09
N PRO A 193 -27.10 -26.53 -56.80
CA PRO A 193 -26.83 -25.10 -56.99
C PRO A 193 -26.97 -24.24 -55.74
N THR A 194 -27.89 -24.56 -54.83
CA THR A 194 -28.26 -23.70 -53.68
C THR A 194 -27.26 -23.76 -52.51
N LEU A 195 -26.40 -24.78 -52.43
CA LEU A 195 -25.34 -24.85 -51.43
C LEU A 195 -24.02 -24.19 -51.86
N HIS A 196 -23.83 -23.88 -53.15
CA HIS A 196 -22.56 -23.33 -53.61
C HIS A 196 -22.43 -21.80 -53.45
N LEU A 197 -23.55 -21.07 -53.39
CA LEU A 197 -23.59 -19.60 -53.22
C LEU A 197 -23.35 -19.11 -51.78
N LEU A 198 -23.42 -19.98 -50.77
CA LEU A 198 -23.14 -19.63 -49.37
C LEU A 198 -21.69 -19.90 -48.92
N ASN A 199 -20.84 -20.49 -49.77
CA ASN A 199 -19.50 -20.97 -49.35
C ASN A 199 -18.30 -20.30 -50.05
N ASN A 200 -18.47 -19.22 -50.83
CA ASN A 200 -17.32 -18.58 -51.49
C ASN A 200 -17.45 -17.05 -51.71
N LYS A 201 -17.03 -16.27 -50.70
CA LYS A 201 -16.15 -15.07 -50.78
C LYS A 201 -16.28 -14.13 -49.55
N PRO A 202 -15.50 -14.39 -48.49
CA PRO A 202 -15.02 -13.27 -47.64
C PRO A 202 -13.49 -13.22 -47.51
N ASN A 203 -12.74 -14.18 -48.05
CA ASN A 203 -11.33 -14.41 -47.68
C ASN A 203 -10.26 -13.79 -48.60
N GLN A 204 -10.61 -13.14 -49.73
CA GLN A 204 -9.61 -12.50 -50.61
C GLN A 204 -9.60 -10.97 -50.63
N LEU A 205 -10.70 -10.29 -50.24
CA LEU A 205 -10.69 -8.82 -50.13
C LEU A 205 -10.18 -8.35 -48.75
N ILE A 206 -10.40 -9.16 -47.71
CA ILE A 206 -9.98 -8.88 -46.33
C ILE A 206 -8.48 -9.16 -46.10
N SER A 207 -7.85 -9.97 -46.97
CA SER A 207 -6.42 -10.33 -46.90
C SER A 207 -5.48 -9.37 -47.64
N ARG A 208 -5.98 -8.46 -48.48
CA ARG A 208 -5.16 -7.41 -49.12
C ARG A 208 -5.22 -6.03 -48.43
N LEU A 209 -6.27 -5.75 -47.64
CA LEU A 209 -6.41 -4.48 -46.90
C LEU A 209 -5.99 -4.58 -45.42
N ARG A 210 -5.86 -5.81 -44.87
CA ARG A 210 -4.91 -6.08 -43.79
C ARG A 210 -3.52 -6.28 -44.40
N SER A 211 -2.53 -5.43 -44.10
CA SER A 211 -1.15 -5.91 -43.92
C SER A 211 -0.21 -4.86 -43.28
N LYS A 212 0.06 -3.71 -43.93
CA LYS A 212 1.33 -2.96 -43.69
C LYS A 212 1.28 -1.43 -43.47
N LYS A 213 0.12 -0.77 -43.29
CA LYS A 213 0.08 0.70 -43.04
C LYS A 213 -0.46 1.12 -41.66
N THR A 214 -1.53 0.52 -41.15
CA THR A 214 -2.12 0.89 -39.85
C THR A 214 -1.41 0.28 -38.64
N ILE A 215 -0.90 -0.95 -38.75
CA ILE A 215 -0.11 -1.58 -37.68
C ILE A 215 1.21 -0.84 -37.49
N THR A 216 1.87 -0.48 -38.59
CA THR A 216 3.11 0.31 -38.59
C THR A 216 2.90 1.69 -37.97
N ALA A 217 1.83 2.41 -38.34
CA ALA A 217 1.51 3.71 -37.73
C ALA A 217 1.15 3.62 -36.24
N GLY A 218 0.42 2.58 -35.81
CA GLY A 218 0.07 2.38 -34.40
C GLY A 218 1.26 1.99 -33.52
N VAL A 219 2.15 1.14 -34.02
CA VAL A 219 3.40 0.80 -33.34
C VAL A 219 4.35 2.00 -33.30
N VAL A 220 4.46 2.76 -34.39
CA VAL A 220 5.22 4.03 -34.41
C VAL A 220 4.65 5.01 -33.39
N LEU A 221 3.32 5.17 -33.26
CA LEU A 221 2.74 6.06 -32.25
C LEU A 221 3.06 5.62 -30.81
N VAL A 222 2.88 4.34 -30.49
CA VAL A 222 3.16 3.81 -29.14
C VAL A 222 4.66 3.93 -28.81
N VAL A 223 5.55 3.55 -29.74
CA VAL A 223 7.00 3.69 -29.56
C VAL A 223 7.42 5.16 -29.47
N SER A 224 6.85 6.06 -30.27
CA SER A 224 7.13 7.50 -30.19
C SER A 224 6.64 8.12 -28.88
N MET A 225 5.52 7.66 -28.31
CA MET A 225 5.08 8.08 -26.97
C MET A 225 6.00 7.54 -25.88
N THR A 226 6.49 6.30 -26.00
CA THR A 226 7.49 5.73 -25.09
C THR A 226 8.83 6.48 -25.18
N VAL A 227 9.29 6.84 -26.39
CA VAL A 227 10.52 7.61 -26.61
C VAL A 227 10.38 9.06 -26.13
N LEU A 228 9.23 9.71 -26.32
CA LEU A 228 9.01 11.07 -25.82
C LEU A 228 8.95 11.11 -24.29
N ALA A 229 8.37 10.09 -23.65
CA ALA A 229 8.45 9.92 -22.20
C ALA A 229 9.91 9.78 -21.73
N ILE A 230 10.77 9.06 -22.47
CA ILE A 230 12.20 8.93 -22.16
C ILE A 230 12.96 10.26 -22.38
N VAL A 231 12.64 11.04 -23.42
CA VAL A 231 13.25 12.36 -23.66
C VAL A 231 12.90 13.38 -22.57
N LEU A 232 11.66 13.36 -22.06
CA LEU A 232 11.28 14.19 -20.91
C LEU A 232 11.98 13.76 -19.61
N VAL A 233 12.28 12.47 -19.47
CA VAL A 233 13.05 11.91 -18.35
C VAL A 233 14.56 12.23 -18.43
N THR A 234 15.11 12.56 -19.60
CA THR A 234 16.53 12.92 -19.76
C THR A 234 16.79 14.43 -19.90
N ALA A 235 15.86 15.21 -20.45
CA ALA A 235 16.02 16.66 -20.61
C ALA A 235 15.70 17.49 -19.33
N GLY A 236 15.02 16.91 -18.34
CA GLY A 236 14.72 17.56 -17.06
C GLY A 236 15.80 17.39 -15.98
N GLY A 237 16.89 16.68 -16.29
CA GLY A 237 17.95 16.34 -15.33
C GLY A 237 18.91 17.50 -15.07
N SER A 238 18.58 18.39 -14.13
CA SER A 238 19.61 19.20 -13.45
C SER A 238 20.58 18.27 -12.73
N THR A 239 21.84 18.28 -13.14
CA THR A 239 22.89 17.36 -12.73
C THR A 239 23.16 17.37 -11.21
N PRO A 240 23.10 16.22 -10.51
CA PRO A 240 23.98 15.95 -9.39
C PRO A 240 25.29 15.37 -9.93
N THR A 241 26.40 16.05 -9.63
CA THR A 241 27.76 15.56 -9.92
C THR A 241 27.95 14.16 -9.33
N LEU A 242 28.33 13.20 -10.16
CA LEU A 242 28.66 11.84 -9.72
C LEU A 242 29.98 11.85 -8.95
N ALA A 243 29.93 12.18 -7.67
CA ALA A 243 31.03 11.94 -6.75
C ALA A 243 31.15 10.43 -6.51
N THR A 244 32.11 9.79 -7.15
CA THR A 244 32.48 8.40 -6.90
C THR A 244 32.95 8.26 -5.45
N GLN A 245 32.08 7.78 -4.56
CA GLN A 245 32.54 7.15 -3.32
C GLN A 245 32.60 5.64 -3.54
N GLU A 246 33.82 5.13 -3.56
CA GLU A 246 34.08 3.71 -3.39
C GLU A 246 33.45 3.24 -2.07
N SER A 247 32.79 2.08 -2.12
CA SER A 247 32.38 1.36 -0.92
C SER A 247 33.62 0.69 -0.32
N PRO A 248 34.06 1.04 0.91
CA PRO A 248 35.09 0.28 1.59
C PRO A 248 34.49 -1.07 1.98
N ALA A 249 35.07 -2.16 1.47
CA ALA A 249 34.67 -3.51 1.84
C ALA A 249 34.71 -3.71 3.36
N THR A 250 33.76 -4.45 3.90
CA THR A 250 33.68 -4.85 5.31
C THR A 250 34.79 -5.85 5.65
N GLY A 251 36.01 -5.33 5.83
CA GLY A 251 37.12 -6.06 6.43
C GLY A 251 36.86 -6.26 7.92
N ILE A 252 36.56 -7.50 8.32
CA ILE A 252 36.49 -7.92 9.73
C ILE A 252 37.93 -7.98 10.27
N PRO A 253 38.30 -7.21 11.32
CA PRO A 253 39.58 -7.39 11.99
C PRO A 253 39.51 -8.60 12.91
N THR A 254 40.23 -9.66 12.57
CA THR A 254 40.44 -10.81 13.46
C THR A 254 41.21 -10.37 14.70
N ILE A 255 40.58 -10.44 15.87
CA ILE A 255 41.25 -10.19 17.16
C ILE A 255 42.11 -11.41 17.50
N GLN A 256 43.43 -11.29 17.36
CA GLN A 256 44.38 -12.22 17.99
C GLN A 256 44.52 -11.88 19.47
N PRO A 257 44.48 -12.86 20.39
CA PRO A 257 44.91 -12.65 21.77
C PRO A 257 46.44 -12.60 21.84
N SER A 258 46.99 -11.74 22.69
CA SER A 258 48.41 -11.73 23.08
C SER A 258 48.55 -11.67 24.60
N PRO A 259 49.66 -12.18 25.17
CA PRO A 259 49.60 -12.89 26.44
C PRO A 259 49.80 -12.03 27.70
N LEU A 260 49.47 -12.65 28.83
CA LEU A 260 49.70 -12.16 30.19
C LEU A 260 51.20 -11.93 30.48
N PRO A 261 51.58 -10.82 31.16
CA PRO A 261 52.90 -10.68 31.75
C PRO A 261 52.93 -11.19 33.20
N THR A 262 53.84 -12.13 33.49
CA THR A 262 54.26 -12.51 34.84
C THR A 262 55.30 -11.52 35.42
N PRO A 263 55.51 -11.47 36.74
CA PRO A 263 56.28 -10.41 37.38
C PRO A 263 57.79 -10.64 37.31
N SER A 264 58.57 -9.54 37.34
CA SER A 264 60.02 -9.56 37.58
C SER A 264 60.41 -8.48 38.60
N SER A 265 61.58 -8.64 39.24
CA SER A 265 61.82 -8.18 40.61
C SER A 265 63.08 -7.33 40.80
N SER A 266 63.03 -6.46 41.83
CA SER A 266 64.18 -5.85 42.54
C SER A 266 64.98 -4.74 41.81
N PRO A 267 65.82 -3.92 42.51
CA PRO A 267 65.97 -3.73 43.96
C PRO A 267 65.88 -2.26 44.48
N THR A 268 65.51 -2.16 45.76
CA THR A 268 65.94 -1.23 46.83
C THR A 268 66.66 0.10 46.51
N SER A 269 66.08 1.22 46.97
CA SER A 269 66.82 2.44 47.36
C SER A 269 66.35 2.96 48.74
N LYS A 270 67.28 3.46 49.57
CA LYS A 270 67.02 3.83 50.98
C LYS A 270 66.26 5.18 51.12
N PRO A 271 65.55 5.40 52.25
CA PRO A 271 64.67 6.56 52.42
C PRO A 271 65.43 7.85 52.81
N LYS A 272 64.88 9.00 52.38
CA LYS A 272 65.27 10.35 52.84
C LYS A 272 64.20 10.89 53.81
N PRO A 273 64.55 11.63 54.89
CA PRO A 273 63.56 12.03 55.90
C PRO A 273 62.56 13.07 55.40
N THR A 274 61.33 12.96 55.91
CA THR A 274 60.16 13.79 55.61
C THR A 274 60.26 15.21 56.21
N PRO A 275 59.80 16.24 55.49
CA PRO A 275 59.11 17.37 56.10
C PRO A 275 57.64 17.00 56.33
N ARG A 276 57.13 17.25 57.52
CA ARG A 276 55.75 16.94 57.93
C ARG A 276 54.76 17.91 57.26
N SER A 277 54.37 17.62 56.01
CA SER A 277 53.30 18.36 55.35
C SER A 277 51.96 18.03 56.01
N SER A 278 51.26 19.06 56.49
CA SER A 278 49.91 18.96 57.02
C SER A 278 48.95 18.53 55.90
N HIS A 279 48.44 17.29 55.97
CA HIS A 279 47.38 16.84 55.09
C HIS A 279 46.05 17.51 55.46
N THR A 280 45.81 18.70 54.91
CA THR A 280 44.44 19.18 54.68
C THR A 280 43.73 18.12 53.83
N PRO A 281 42.56 17.59 54.24
CA PRO A 281 41.80 16.67 53.41
C PRO A 281 41.49 17.33 52.08
N ALA A 282 41.91 16.70 50.97
CA ALA A 282 41.47 17.14 49.65
C ALA A 282 39.93 17.12 49.64
N PRO A 283 39.25 18.19 49.20
CA PRO A 283 37.79 18.20 49.17
C PRO A 283 37.31 17.02 48.33
N ALA A 284 36.47 16.18 48.93
CA ALA A 284 35.98 14.96 48.28
C ALA A 284 35.41 15.31 46.92
N SER A 285 35.86 14.61 45.87
CA SER A 285 35.36 14.82 44.50
C SER A 285 33.87 14.49 44.46
N VAL A 286 33.04 15.53 44.61
CA VAL A 286 31.58 15.40 44.56
C VAL A 286 31.23 15.02 43.14
N LEU A 287 30.96 13.72 42.93
CA LEU A 287 30.41 13.21 41.68
C LEU A 287 29.21 14.08 41.29
N PRO A 288 29.19 14.68 40.09
CA PRO A 288 28.11 15.59 39.71
C PRO A 288 26.77 14.84 39.78
N PRO A 289 25.71 15.49 40.28
CA PRO A 289 24.43 14.83 40.53
C PRO A 289 23.90 14.21 39.23
N LYS A 290 23.55 12.91 39.29
CA LYS A 290 23.05 12.18 38.11
C LYS A 290 21.77 12.83 37.61
N LYS A 291 21.74 13.15 36.31
CA LYS A 291 20.57 13.70 35.63
C LYS A 291 19.39 12.73 35.73
N PRO A 292 18.15 13.19 35.99
CA PRO A 292 16.98 12.34 35.99
C PRO A 292 16.71 11.79 34.57
N ILE A 293 16.48 10.49 34.46
CA ILE A 293 16.14 9.85 33.19
C ILE A 293 14.73 10.27 32.78
N ALA A 294 14.62 10.80 31.55
CA ALA A 294 13.36 11.16 30.91
C ALA A 294 13.14 10.28 29.67
N ALA A 295 12.12 9.43 29.71
CA ALA A 295 11.72 8.64 28.56
C ALA A 295 10.73 9.42 27.68
N PHE A 296 10.86 9.31 26.37
CA PHE A 296 9.97 9.93 25.40
C PHE A 296 9.24 8.85 24.60
N ILE A 297 7.91 8.91 24.57
CA ILE A 297 7.05 8.10 23.72
C ILE A 297 6.39 9.02 22.70
N GLY A 298 6.41 8.61 21.43
CA GLY A 298 5.68 9.29 20.38
C GLY A 298 5.88 8.70 18.98
N ASP A 299 5.57 9.53 18.00
CA ASP A 299 5.59 9.24 16.57
C ASP A 299 6.82 9.87 15.87
N ASP A 300 6.75 10.03 14.55
CA ASP A 300 7.75 10.68 13.69
C ASP A 300 8.26 12.02 14.24
N PHE A 301 7.38 12.84 14.84
CA PHE A 301 7.77 14.16 15.34
C PHE A 301 8.57 13.99 16.64
N ALA A 302 8.21 13.03 17.49
CA ALA A 302 8.97 12.69 18.71
C ALA A 302 10.32 12.01 18.41
N ILE A 303 10.46 11.29 17.30
CA ILE A 303 11.76 10.82 16.80
C ILE A 303 12.69 11.98 16.48
N GLY A 304 12.15 13.07 15.92
CA GLY A 304 12.94 14.16 15.34
C GLY A 304 13.06 14.10 13.81
N VAL A 305 12.12 13.44 13.11
CA VAL A 305 12.11 13.44 11.63
C VAL A 305 12.06 14.88 11.10
N GLY A 306 12.82 15.17 10.05
CA GLY A 306 13.01 16.51 9.48
C GLY A 306 14.09 17.36 10.15
N ALA A 307 14.61 16.95 11.31
CA ALA A 307 15.77 17.60 11.94
C ALA A 307 17.10 17.19 11.27
N SER A 308 18.08 18.08 11.29
CA SER A 308 19.46 17.86 10.79
C SER A 308 20.22 16.77 11.54
N GLY A 309 19.78 16.42 12.74
CA GLY A 309 20.34 15.35 13.56
C GLY A 309 19.58 15.18 14.86
N ARG A 310 19.90 14.11 15.61
CA ARG A 310 19.23 13.73 16.86
C ARG A 310 19.10 14.90 17.85
N GLU A 311 20.20 15.62 18.08
CA GLU A 311 20.29 16.76 18.99
C GLU A 311 19.44 17.99 18.58
N SER A 312 18.94 18.01 17.34
CA SER A 312 18.05 19.06 16.82
C SER A 312 16.56 18.69 16.92
N GLY A 313 16.22 17.45 17.30
CA GLY A 313 14.83 17.04 17.56
C GLY A 313 14.27 17.63 18.86
N TRP A 314 12.97 17.93 18.91
CA TRP A 314 12.38 18.65 20.04
C TRP A 314 12.53 17.94 21.40
N ALA A 315 12.55 16.60 21.39
CA ALA A 315 12.71 15.77 22.59
C ALA A 315 14.09 15.96 23.24
N GLU A 316 15.16 15.93 22.44
CA GLU A 316 16.53 16.18 22.91
C GLU A 316 16.71 17.65 23.34
N ILE A 317 16.18 18.61 22.56
CA ILE A 317 16.19 20.04 22.93
C ILE A 317 15.52 20.26 24.29
N LEU A 318 14.35 19.66 24.52
CA LEU A 318 13.63 19.75 25.79
C LEU A 318 14.41 19.09 26.93
N ALA A 319 14.97 17.90 26.70
CA ALA A 319 15.76 17.17 27.70
C ALA A 319 17.01 17.97 28.11
N ARG A 320 17.79 18.50 27.16
CA ARG A 320 18.94 19.36 27.44
C ARG A 320 18.54 20.60 28.24
N LYS A 321 17.49 21.32 27.81
CA LYS A 321 17.00 22.54 28.51
C LYS A 321 16.54 22.25 29.94
N ARG A 322 16.12 21.02 30.23
CA ARG A 322 15.63 20.59 31.55
C ARG A 322 16.66 19.85 32.41
N GLY A 323 17.86 19.63 31.90
CA GLY A 323 18.91 18.86 32.58
C GLY A 323 18.58 17.36 32.71
N TRP A 324 17.76 16.80 31.82
CA TRP A 324 17.37 15.40 31.82
C TRP A 324 18.35 14.53 31.02
N ASP A 325 18.35 13.22 31.29
CA ASP A 325 19.01 12.21 30.47
C ASP A 325 17.96 11.51 29.57
N PRO A 326 17.92 11.78 28.26
CA PRO A 326 16.83 11.34 27.39
C PRO A 326 16.95 9.87 26.97
N ARG A 327 15.81 9.17 26.97
CA ARG A 327 15.63 7.86 26.33
C ARG A 327 14.45 7.94 25.36
N ASN A 328 14.75 8.19 24.09
CA ASN A 328 13.72 8.26 23.06
C ASN A 328 13.28 6.84 22.64
N LEU A 329 11.99 6.54 22.80
CA LEU A 329 11.34 5.27 22.43
C LEU A 329 10.26 5.48 21.37
N ALA A 330 10.25 6.64 20.71
CA ALA A 330 9.31 6.95 19.63
C ALA A 330 9.55 6.06 18.40
N HIS A 331 8.47 5.69 17.70
CA HIS A 331 8.53 4.85 16.51
C HIS A 331 7.69 5.44 15.37
N LYS A 332 8.24 5.38 14.14
CA LYS A 332 7.65 6.02 12.97
C LYS A 332 6.27 5.42 12.64
N ASN A 333 5.29 6.26 12.36
CA ASN A 333 3.89 5.88 12.11
C ASN A 333 3.23 5.02 13.21
N THR A 334 3.67 5.13 14.47
CA THR A 334 3.00 4.48 15.61
C THR A 334 2.13 5.46 16.40
N GLY A 335 1.23 4.93 17.23
CA GLY A 335 0.31 5.68 18.05
C GLY A 335 -0.22 4.87 19.23
N TYR A 336 -1.34 5.32 19.80
CA TYR A 336 -2.06 4.56 20.83
C TYR A 336 -2.73 3.31 20.23
N ALA A 337 -3.39 3.46 19.08
CA ALA A 337 -4.03 2.41 18.31
C ALA A 337 -3.30 2.11 16.98
N SER A 338 -2.49 3.04 16.47
CA SER A 338 -1.74 2.86 15.21
C SER A 338 -0.41 2.12 15.37
N PHE A 339 -0.12 1.24 14.40
CA PHE A 339 1.12 0.47 14.31
C PHE A 339 1.43 0.11 12.84
N LEU A 340 2.70 -0.19 12.56
CA LEU A 340 3.14 -0.71 11.26
C LEU A 340 3.38 -2.23 11.33
N THR A 341 3.20 -2.93 10.21
CA THR A 341 3.59 -4.33 9.98
C THR A 341 4.38 -4.49 8.67
N GLY A 342 5.08 -5.62 8.52
CA GLY A 342 5.78 -5.99 7.28
C GLY A 342 6.96 -5.10 6.94
N SER A 343 7.31 -4.97 5.66
CA SER A 343 8.46 -4.19 5.20
C SER A 343 8.49 -2.73 5.70
N PRO A 344 7.36 -1.98 5.74
CA PRO A 344 7.34 -0.66 6.36
C PRO A 344 7.72 -0.65 7.84
N ALA A 345 7.40 -1.71 8.59
CA ALA A 345 7.81 -1.84 9.98
C ALA A 345 9.31 -2.15 10.13
N LEU A 346 9.90 -2.98 9.26
CA LEU A 346 11.35 -3.20 9.27
C LEU A 346 12.10 -1.88 9.05
N ALA A 347 11.70 -1.09 8.06
CA ALA A 347 12.30 0.22 7.79
C ALA A 347 12.09 1.25 8.93
N ALA A 348 11.02 1.12 9.73
CA ALA A 348 10.66 2.08 10.77
C ALA A 348 11.19 1.74 12.18
N CYS A 349 11.39 0.46 12.50
CA CYS A 349 11.72 0.00 13.84
C CYS A 349 12.49 -1.33 13.91
N ASP A 350 13.04 -1.80 12.77
CA ASP A 350 13.80 -3.05 12.63
C ASP A 350 13.05 -4.31 13.13
N ARG A 351 11.73 -4.35 12.89
CA ARG A 351 10.85 -5.45 13.31
C ARG A 351 9.75 -5.70 12.30
N GLN A 352 9.28 -6.94 12.22
CA GLN A 352 8.07 -7.33 11.44
C GLN A 352 6.79 -6.59 11.88
N ARG A 353 6.79 -6.01 13.09
CA ARG A 353 5.74 -5.11 13.59
C ARG A 353 6.33 -4.08 14.54
N CYS A 354 5.97 -2.80 14.37
CA CYS A 354 6.31 -1.77 15.35
C CYS A 354 5.33 -1.82 16.52
N PRO A 355 5.80 -1.63 17.77
CA PRO A 355 4.95 -1.66 18.95
C PRO A 355 3.99 -0.46 18.96
N ARG A 356 2.76 -0.67 19.46
CA ARG A 356 1.91 0.44 19.93
C ARG A 356 2.46 0.99 21.25
N TYR A 357 2.04 2.19 21.64
CA TYR A 357 2.54 2.83 22.86
C TYR A 357 2.34 1.97 24.13
N ALA A 358 1.24 1.20 24.22
CA ALA A 358 0.97 0.28 25.33
C ALA A 358 2.06 -0.80 25.51
N GLU A 359 2.70 -1.22 24.42
CA GLU A 359 3.74 -2.27 24.44
C GLU A 359 5.11 -1.72 24.85
N LEU A 360 5.30 -0.40 24.76
CA LEU A 360 6.52 0.28 25.25
C LEU A 360 6.57 0.36 26.78
N VAL A 361 5.44 0.13 27.48
CA VAL A 361 5.37 0.17 28.95
C VAL A 361 6.30 -0.87 29.60
N GLU A 362 6.44 -2.06 29.02
CA GLU A 362 7.39 -3.06 29.50
C GLU A 362 8.86 -2.63 29.32
N ARG A 363 9.17 -1.94 28.22
CA ARG A 363 10.51 -1.34 28.03
C ARG A 363 10.76 -0.23 29.04
N LEU A 364 9.76 0.58 29.36
CA LEU A 364 9.87 1.61 30.39
C LEU A 364 10.14 1.02 31.79
N LYS A 365 9.53 -0.12 32.16
CA LYS A 365 9.81 -0.82 33.43
C LYS A 365 11.28 -1.22 33.57
N SER A 366 11.95 -1.60 32.48
CA SER A 366 13.41 -1.87 32.51
C SER A 366 14.28 -0.62 32.62
N ILE A 367 13.79 0.55 32.17
CA ILE A 367 14.53 1.82 32.18
C ILE A 367 14.34 2.56 33.53
N GLN A 368 13.20 2.35 34.19
CA GLN A 368 12.77 3.05 35.42
C GLN A 368 12.95 4.58 35.34
N PRO A 369 12.40 5.25 34.30
CA PRO A 369 12.55 6.69 34.15
C PRO A 369 11.73 7.43 35.21
N SER A 370 12.32 8.47 35.80
CA SER A 370 11.63 9.36 36.74
C SER A 370 10.64 10.32 36.06
N ILE A 371 10.75 10.48 34.73
CA ILE A 371 9.92 11.36 33.91
C ILE A 371 9.54 10.60 32.64
N VAL A 372 8.26 10.65 32.25
CA VAL A 372 7.80 10.14 30.95
C VAL A 372 7.09 11.25 30.21
N VAL A 373 7.56 11.60 29.02
CA VAL A 373 6.91 12.55 28.11
C VAL A 373 6.24 11.75 27.00
N VAL A 374 4.94 11.94 26.81
CA VAL A 374 4.14 11.28 25.77
C VAL A 374 3.61 12.35 24.83
N SER A 375 3.87 12.22 23.53
CA SER A 375 3.24 13.04 22.49
C SER A 375 2.71 12.10 21.40
N GLY A 376 1.42 12.19 21.08
CA GLY A 376 0.82 11.33 20.07
C GLY A 376 -0.69 11.46 19.97
N GLY A 377 -1.26 10.74 19.02
CA GLY A 377 -2.64 10.92 18.54
C GLY A 377 -2.72 11.37 17.09
N GLN A 378 -1.64 11.97 16.53
CA GLN A 378 -1.56 12.37 15.12
C GLN A 378 -1.72 11.17 14.19
N ARG A 379 -1.05 10.05 14.50
CA ARG A 379 -1.13 8.81 13.73
C ARG A 379 -2.42 8.01 13.96
N ASP A 380 -3.23 8.35 14.97
CA ASP A 380 -4.42 7.59 15.36
C ASP A 380 -5.72 8.10 14.73
N ILE A 381 -5.70 9.24 14.01
CA ILE A 381 -6.91 9.87 13.43
C ILE A 381 -7.68 8.96 12.45
N TRP A 382 -7.02 7.94 11.88
CA TRP A 382 -7.62 7.02 10.91
C TRP A 382 -8.18 5.73 11.53
N GLN A 383 -7.94 5.48 12.83
CA GLN A 383 -8.28 4.21 13.50
C GLN A 383 -9.71 4.16 14.07
N GLY A 384 -10.50 5.23 13.90
CA GLY A 384 -11.84 5.38 14.46
C GLY A 384 -11.83 5.81 15.94
N THR A 385 -12.81 6.60 16.36
CA THR A 385 -12.79 7.27 17.67
C THR A 385 -13.06 6.35 18.88
N PRO A 386 -14.01 5.39 18.88
CA PRO A 386 -14.27 4.57 20.08
C PRO A 386 -13.14 3.57 20.38
N SER A 387 -12.55 2.97 19.34
CA SER A 387 -11.38 2.10 19.40
C SER A 387 -10.16 2.84 19.95
N THR A 388 -9.85 4.00 19.36
CA THR A 388 -8.72 4.83 19.80
C THR A 388 -8.89 5.31 21.24
N ALA A 389 -10.10 5.67 21.66
CA ALA A 389 -10.36 6.13 23.02
C ALA A 389 -10.07 5.06 24.09
N ALA A 390 -10.46 3.81 23.84
CA ALA A 390 -10.16 2.69 24.73
C ALA A 390 -8.65 2.39 24.82
N GLU A 391 -7.93 2.47 23.69
CA GLU A 391 -6.48 2.27 23.67
C GLU A 391 -5.71 3.39 24.39
N ILE A 392 -6.15 4.64 24.28
CA ILE A 392 -5.62 5.77 25.08
C ILE A 392 -5.86 5.53 26.59
N ASP A 393 -7.09 5.17 26.97
CA ASP A 393 -7.44 4.89 28.38
C ASP A 393 -6.64 3.71 28.95
N ASN A 394 -6.41 2.66 28.16
CA ASN A 394 -5.59 1.51 28.55
C ASN A 394 -4.12 1.89 28.67
N PHE A 395 -3.56 2.63 27.71
CA PHE A 395 -2.17 3.08 27.75
C PHE A 395 -1.87 3.89 29.02
N TYR A 396 -2.64 4.94 29.32
CA TYR A 396 -2.37 5.79 30.48
C TYR A 396 -2.54 5.03 31.82
N ARG A 397 -3.51 4.11 31.91
CA ARG A 397 -3.69 3.24 33.09
C ARG A 397 -2.50 2.31 33.29
N SER A 398 -2.06 1.62 32.23
CA SER A 398 -0.90 0.73 32.28
C SER A 398 0.39 1.50 32.59
N LEU A 399 0.58 2.68 32.00
CA LEU A 399 1.76 3.53 32.24
C LEU A 399 1.86 3.98 33.70
N SER A 400 0.75 4.48 34.28
CA SER A 400 0.71 4.90 35.68
C SER A 400 0.90 3.73 36.64
N SER A 401 0.26 2.58 36.37
CA SER A 401 0.44 1.36 37.18
C SER A 401 1.85 0.79 37.10
N ALA A 402 2.53 0.89 35.95
CA ALA A 402 3.88 0.38 35.76
C ALA A 402 4.97 1.29 36.36
N LEU A 403 4.70 2.60 36.45
CA LEU A 403 5.64 3.60 36.93
C LEU A 403 5.00 4.56 37.97
N PRO A 404 4.57 4.06 39.14
CA PRO A 404 3.80 4.84 40.11
C PRO A 404 4.56 6.04 40.72
N ARG A 405 5.88 6.13 40.53
CA ARG A 405 6.73 7.25 40.98
C ARG A 405 7.19 8.18 39.83
N ALA A 406 6.87 7.87 38.58
CA ALA A 406 7.31 8.68 37.44
C ALA A 406 6.36 9.86 37.21
N ARG A 407 6.92 11.04 36.95
CA ARG A 407 6.15 12.22 36.55
C ARG A 407 5.78 12.12 35.07
N ILE A 408 4.55 11.73 34.78
CA ILE A 408 4.01 11.61 33.43
C ILE A 408 3.56 12.98 32.92
N ILE A 409 4.01 13.33 31.71
CA ILE A 409 3.65 14.56 30.97
C ILE A 409 3.04 14.13 29.64
N ALA A 410 1.75 14.37 29.46
CA ALA A 410 1.06 14.19 28.20
C ALA A 410 1.06 15.52 27.42
N VAL A 411 1.60 15.54 26.21
CA VAL A 411 1.66 16.71 25.33
C VAL A 411 0.59 16.55 24.24
N SER A 412 -0.15 17.63 23.93
CA SER A 412 -1.12 17.62 22.83
C SER A 412 -0.45 17.29 21.49
N PRO A 413 -1.05 16.46 20.62
CA PRO A 413 -0.47 16.13 19.33
C PRO A 413 -0.33 17.37 18.44
N THR A 414 0.81 17.46 17.74
CA THR A 414 1.05 18.46 16.70
C THR A 414 0.60 17.90 15.35
N TRP A 415 -0.03 18.73 14.51
CA TRP A 415 -0.53 18.32 13.20
C TRP A 415 0.44 18.62 12.06
N GLY A 416 0.83 19.90 11.90
CA GLY A 416 1.64 20.37 10.77
C GLY A 416 1.34 21.84 10.46
N ILE A 417 1.54 22.24 9.20
CA ILE A 417 1.20 23.59 8.72
C ILE A 417 -0.31 23.79 8.52
N ASP A 418 -1.03 22.73 8.17
CA ASP A 418 -2.46 22.78 7.85
C ASP A 418 -3.34 22.94 9.10
N PRO A 419 -4.63 23.32 8.94
CA PRO A 419 -5.61 23.20 10.01
C PRO A 419 -5.72 21.76 10.53
N PRO A 420 -5.67 21.51 11.85
CA PRO A 420 -5.85 20.17 12.39
C PRO A 420 -7.29 19.69 12.16
N PRO A 421 -7.52 18.42 11.77
CA PRO A 421 -8.85 17.88 11.58
C PRO A 421 -9.58 17.70 12.92
N GLU A 422 -10.92 17.76 12.89
CA GLU A 422 -11.77 17.62 14.10
C GLU A 422 -11.53 16.30 14.85
N THR A 423 -11.17 15.22 14.13
CA THR A 423 -10.79 13.94 14.74
C THR A 423 -9.55 14.07 15.63
N LEU A 424 -8.59 14.94 15.28
CA LEU A 424 -7.43 15.23 16.13
C LEU A 424 -7.85 16.02 17.38
N HIS A 425 -8.82 16.93 17.27
CA HIS A 425 -9.38 17.62 18.44
C HIS A 425 -10.03 16.61 19.40
N THR A 426 -10.89 15.73 18.88
CA THR A 426 -11.54 14.65 19.65
C THR A 426 -10.51 13.75 20.35
N ILE A 427 -9.47 13.31 19.64
CA ILE A 427 -8.37 12.51 20.21
C ILE A 427 -7.61 13.31 21.28
N THR A 428 -7.36 14.60 21.06
CA THR A 428 -6.68 15.47 22.04
C THR A 428 -7.47 15.60 23.34
N GLN A 429 -8.80 15.74 23.28
CA GLN A 429 -9.64 15.76 24.49
C GLN A 429 -9.63 14.42 25.23
N GLN A 430 -9.63 13.29 24.51
CA GLN A 430 -9.53 11.98 25.12
C GLN A 430 -8.14 11.74 25.75
N VAL A 431 -7.03 12.11 25.07
CA VAL A 431 -5.67 12.08 25.64
C VAL A 431 -5.61 12.92 26.92
N LYS A 432 -6.14 14.15 26.91
CA LYS A 432 -6.24 15.01 28.08
C LYS A 432 -6.98 14.33 29.23
N LYS A 433 -8.18 13.79 28.97
CA LYS A 433 -9.04 13.10 29.94
C LYS A 433 -8.38 11.86 30.54
N SER A 434 -7.80 10.99 29.71
CA SER A 434 -7.15 9.75 30.18
C SER A 434 -5.87 10.03 30.96
N ALA A 435 -5.08 11.03 30.52
CA ALA A 435 -3.87 11.45 31.21
C ALA A 435 -4.19 12.03 32.60
N THR A 436 -5.10 13.02 32.69
CA THR A 436 -5.43 13.63 33.98
C THR A 436 -6.10 12.65 34.94
N LYS A 437 -6.89 11.69 34.43
CA LYS A 437 -7.50 10.60 35.23
C LYS A 437 -6.47 9.74 35.97
N VAL A 438 -5.23 9.64 35.47
CA VAL A 438 -4.14 8.90 36.12
C VAL A 438 -3.12 9.81 36.83
N GLY A 439 -3.46 11.07 37.07
CA GLY A 439 -2.59 12.06 37.71
C GLY A 439 -1.49 12.61 36.81
N ALA A 440 -1.48 12.29 35.51
CA ALA A 440 -0.50 12.83 34.58
C ALA A 440 -0.80 14.29 34.24
N LYS A 441 0.25 15.10 34.05
CA LYS A 441 0.09 16.49 33.64
C LYS A 441 -0.16 16.57 32.14
N PHE A 442 -1.33 17.02 31.72
CA PHE A 442 -1.59 17.40 30.33
C PHE A 442 -1.02 18.79 30.01
N VAL A 443 -0.43 18.92 28.82
CA VAL A 443 0.26 20.12 28.33
C VAL A 443 -0.22 20.41 26.91
N ASP A 444 -1.15 21.36 26.81
CA ASP A 444 -1.62 21.89 25.53
C ASP A 444 -0.62 22.91 24.97
N ILE A 445 -0.01 22.58 23.82
CA ILE A 445 0.96 23.42 23.12
C ILE A 445 0.38 24.16 21.91
N GLY A 446 -0.92 24.04 21.65
CA GLY A 446 -1.55 24.52 20.43
C GLY A 446 -0.97 23.82 19.18
N GLN A 447 -0.84 24.57 18.09
CA GLN A 447 -0.26 24.08 16.83
C GLN A 447 0.93 24.98 16.41
N PRO A 448 2.14 24.77 16.98
CA PRO A 448 3.29 25.67 16.84
C PRO A 448 3.95 25.69 15.44
N LEU A 449 3.40 24.92 14.49
CA LEU A 449 3.81 24.85 13.09
C LEU A 449 2.75 25.38 12.12
N ARG A 450 1.53 25.67 12.60
CA ARG A 450 0.40 26.05 11.74
C ARG A 450 0.72 27.32 10.97
N ASP A 451 0.41 27.34 9.67
CA ASP A 451 0.62 28.46 8.76
C ASP A 451 2.11 28.90 8.65
N ARG A 452 3.07 28.02 9.00
CA ARG A 452 4.51 28.32 9.06
C ARG A 452 5.36 27.39 8.19
N THR A 453 5.41 27.70 6.89
CA THR A 453 6.20 26.96 5.89
C THR A 453 7.72 27.03 6.14
N ASP A 454 8.20 28.03 6.87
CA ASP A 454 9.61 28.18 7.27
C ASP A 454 10.04 27.20 8.39
N LEU A 455 9.08 26.54 9.07
CA LEU A 455 9.34 25.63 10.19
C LEU A 455 9.30 24.14 9.79
N VAL A 456 9.21 23.83 8.49
CA VAL A 456 8.98 22.48 7.97
C VAL A 456 9.86 22.13 6.77
N VAL A 457 9.92 20.83 6.45
CA VAL A 457 10.56 20.23 5.26
C VAL A 457 9.57 19.25 4.59
N ASP A 458 9.97 18.59 3.51
CA ASP A 458 9.20 17.57 2.78
C ASP A 458 7.78 18.05 2.40
N SER A 459 7.71 19.23 1.79
CA SER A 459 6.46 19.91 1.40
C SER A 459 5.49 20.16 2.58
N GLY A 460 6.00 20.35 3.79
CA GLY A 460 5.20 20.63 4.99
C GLY A 460 4.95 19.44 5.91
N GLN A 461 5.46 18.25 5.55
CA GLN A 461 5.16 17.00 6.23
C GLN A 461 5.85 16.84 7.59
N TYR A 462 7.06 17.37 7.76
CA TYR A 462 7.86 17.20 8.98
C TYR A 462 8.46 18.53 9.48
N PRO A 463 8.64 18.71 10.80
CA PRO A 463 9.29 19.91 11.33
C PRO A 463 10.78 19.91 10.98
N ASN A 464 11.29 21.05 10.53
CA ASN A 464 12.72 21.25 10.38
C ASN A 464 13.36 21.64 11.73
N ASP A 465 14.65 21.92 11.77
CA ASP A 465 15.36 22.37 12.98
C ASP A 465 14.69 23.56 13.70
N ALA A 466 14.13 24.51 12.95
CA ALA A 466 13.39 25.63 13.53
C ALA A 466 12.00 25.19 14.04
N GLY A 467 11.32 24.28 13.35
CA GLY A 467 10.06 23.67 13.81
C GLY A 467 10.22 22.86 15.09
N HIS A 468 11.26 22.03 15.20
CA HIS A 468 11.59 21.29 16.43
C HIS A 468 11.92 22.24 17.60
N ARG A 469 12.65 23.34 17.34
CA ARG A 469 12.84 24.42 18.32
C ARG A 469 11.51 25.09 18.72
N SER A 470 10.58 25.30 17.78
CA SER A 470 9.25 25.86 18.05
C SER A 470 8.43 24.95 18.99
N ILE A 471 8.35 23.65 18.68
CA ILE A 471 7.69 22.64 19.52
C ILE A 471 8.29 22.62 20.93
N ALA A 472 9.62 22.50 21.04
CA ALA A 472 10.31 22.47 22.34
C ALA A 472 10.11 23.75 23.16
N LYS A 473 10.06 24.92 22.50
CA LYS A 473 9.76 26.22 23.14
C LYS A 473 8.35 26.24 23.72
N SER A 474 7.35 25.81 22.96
CA SER A 474 5.95 25.75 23.40
C SER A 474 5.74 24.77 24.56
N ILE A 475 6.34 23.58 24.50
CA ILE A 475 6.31 22.63 25.63
C ILE A 475 6.99 23.24 26.87
N SER A 476 8.16 23.87 26.70
CA SER A 476 8.86 24.51 27.84
C SER A 476 7.98 25.56 28.50
N ALA A 477 7.44 26.51 27.73
CA ALA A 477 6.67 27.63 28.26
C ALA A 477 5.46 27.15 29.10
N LYS A 478 4.74 26.13 28.62
CA LYS A 478 3.59 25.54 29.34
C LYS A 478 4.01 24.66 30.54
N LEU A 479 5.22 24.14 30.54
CA LEU A 479 5.83 23.46 31.70
C LEU A 479 6.37 24.45 32.75
N ASP A 480 6.78 25.65 32.34
CA ASP A 480 7.28 26.70 33.23
C ASP A 480 6.13 27.47 33.91
N ALA A 481 5.09 27.85 33.16
CA ALA A 481 3.93 28.58 33.68
C ALA A 481 3.17 27.87 34.82
N SER A 482 3.30 26.55 34.95
CA SER A 482 2.66 25.79 36.03
C SER A 482 3.50 25.67 37.31
N LYS A 483 4.65 26.34 37.39
CA LYS A 483 5.47 26.41 38.62
C LYS A 483 5.24 27.68 39.42
N SER A 484 4.35 28.56 38.94
CA SER A 484 4.12 29.91 39.47
C SER A 484 2.81 30.03 40.25
N TYR A 485 2.29 28.91 40.74
CA TYR A 485 1.11 28.78 41.60
C TYR A 485 1.39 27.76 42.70
#